data_AF-A0A7Z9FL46-F1
#
_entry.id   AF-A0A7Z9FL46-F1
#
_cell.length_a   1.000
_cell.length_b   1.000
_cell.length_c   1.000
_cell.angle_alpha   90.00
_cell.angle_beta   90.00
_cell.angle_gamma   90.00
#
_symmetry.space_group_name_H-M   'P 1'
#
loop_
_entity.id
_entity.type
_entity.pdbx_description
1 polymer ?
#
loop_
_entity_poly.entity_id
_entity_poly.type
_entity_poly.pdbx_seq_one_letter_code
_entity_poly.pdbx_strand_id
1 'polypeptide(L)' 'MRAWTVLLLSLGAVFILSGCSDLGFYWQAASGHLDLLNRKQDIRELLNSPETSPELKQKLKLV' A
#
# COMPACT_ATOMS: atom_id res chain seq x y z
N MET A 1 29.91 -23.68 -22.02
CA MET A 1 30.47 -22.33 -21.76
C MET A 1 29.54 -21.21 -22.22
N ARG A 2 29.20 -21.10 -23.52
CA ARG A 2 28.26 -20.05 -24.03
C ARG A 2 26.93 -19.95 -23.28
N ALA A 3 26.29 -21.09 -22.99
CA ALA A 3 25.00 -21.10 -22.28
C ALA A 3 25.11 -20.49 -20.87
N TRP A 4 26.23 -20.72 -20.17
CA TRP A 4 26.46 -20.24 -18.81
C TRP A 4 26.72 -18.72 -18.80
N THR A 5 27.47 -18.23 -19.79
CA THR A 5 27.71 -16.78 -19.96
C THR A 5 26.40 -16.04 -20.26
N VAL A 6 25.54 -16.60 -21.10
CA VAL A 6 24.21 -16.03 -21.38
C VAL A 6 23.34 -16.02 -20.13
N LEU A 7 23.35 -17.11 -19.35
CA LEU A 7 22.59 -17.23 -18.10
C LEU A 7 23.04 -16.19 -17.05
N LEU A 8 24.35 -16.00 -16.91
CA LEU A 8 24.93 -14.99 -16.01
C LEU A 8 24.60 -13.56 -16.45
N LEU A 9 24.68 -13.28 -17.75
CA LEU A 9 24.32 -11.97 -18.30
C LEU A 9 22.83 -11.66 -18.14
N SER A 10 21.96 -12.64 -18.38
CA SER A 10 20.52 -12.45 -18.18
C SER A 10 20.17 -12.23 -16.71
N LEU A 11 20.81 -12.95 -15.79
CA LEU A 11 20.57 -12.81 -14.37
C LEU A 11 21.04 -11.44 -13.87
N GLY A 12 22.24 -11.00 -14.28
CA GLY A 12 22.76 -9.67 -13.96
C GLY A 12 21.88 -8.54 -14.51
N ALA A 13 21.36 -8.68 -15.73
CA ALA A 13 20.45 -7.71 -16.31
C ALA A 13 19.14 -7.57 -15.52
N VAL A 14 18.57 -8.67 -15.01
CA VAL A 14 17.37 -8.62 -14.16
C VAL A 14 17.66 -7.84 -12.87
N PHE A 15 18.80 -8.06 -12.22
CA PHE A 15 19.17 -7.30 -11.02
C PHE A 15 19.40 -5.80 -11.29
N ILE A 16 19.96 -5.44 -12.44
CA ILE A 16 20.22 -4.03 -12.81
C ILE A 16 18.92 -3.32 -13.26
N LEU A 17 18.01 -4.03 -13.93
CA LEU A 17 16.74 -3.49 -14.43
C LEU A 17 15.61 -3.52 -13.39
N SER A 18 15.78 -4.28 -12.31
CA SER A 18 14.98 -4.14 -11.10
C SER A 18 15.36 -2.82 -10.45
N GLY A 19 14.76 -1.72 -10.92
CA GLY A 19 15.14 -0.36 -10.56
C GLY A 19 15.34 -0.14 -9.06
N CYS A 20 16.16 0.86 -8.69
CA CYS A 20 16.49 1.26 -7.32
C CYS A 20 15.29 1.61 -6.40
N SER A 21 14.06 1.32 -6.80
CA SER A 21 12.87 1.40 -5.97
C SER A 21 12.59 0.02 -5.40
N ASP A 22 12.76 -0.11 -4.08
CA ASP A 22 12.50 -1.34 -3.33
C ASP A 22 11.14 -1.93 -3.70
N LEU A 23 11.12 -3.16 -4.23
CA LEU A 23 9.87 -3.91 -4.39
C LEU A 23 9.07 -3.96 -3.08
N GLY A 24 9.79 -3.97 -1.94
CA GLY A 24 9.22 -3.85 -0.61
C GLY A 24 8.46 -2.53 -0.38
N PHE A 25 8.93 -1.41 -0.91
CA PHE A 25 8.25 -0.12 -0.80
C PHE A 25 6.89 -0.16 -1.52
N TYR A 26 6.83 -0.65 -2.75
CA TYR A 26 5.56 -0.76 -3.47
C TYR A 26 4.61 -1.75 -2.82
N TRP A 27 5.13 -2.87 -2.33
CA TRP A 27 4.33 -3.84 -1.58
C TRP A 27 3.78 -3.24 -0.29
N GLN A 28 4.58 -2.48 0.45
CA GLN A 28 4.15 -1.76 1.65
C GLN A 28 3.07 -0.73 1.33
N ALA A 29 3.26 0.09 0.29
CA ALA A 29 2.31 1.10 -0.11
C ALA A 29 0.96 0.49 -0.55
N ALA A 30 1.00 -0.56 -1.36
CA ALA A 30 -0.19 -1.27 -1.82
C ALA A 30 -0.93 -1.96 -0.67
N SER A 31 -0.21 -2.67 0.20
CA SER A 31 -0.81 -3.36 1.34
C SER A 31 -1.42 -2.38 2.35
N GLY A 32 -0.75 -1.27 2.66
CA GLY A 32 -1.27 -0.22 3.52
C GLY A 32 -2.51 0.46 2.94
N HIS A 33 -2.52 0.75 1.64
CA HIS A 33 -3.70 1.33 0.98
C HIS A 33 -4.91 0.39 1.04
N LEU A 34 -4.69 -0.90 0.75
CA LEU A 34 -5.75 -1.91 0.82
C LEU A 34 -6.27 -2.09 2.26
N ASP A 35 -5.40 -2.06 3.28
CA ASP A 35 -5.81 -2.13 4.68
C ASP A 35 -6.73 -0.95 5.06
N LEU A 36 -6.41 0.27 4.61
CA LEU A 36 -7.26 1.45 4.84
C LEU A 36 -8.63 1.31 4.18
N LEU A 37 -8.67 0.87 2.91
CA LEU A 37 -9.93 0.63 2.20
C LEU A 37 -10.77 -0.47 2.86
N ASN A 38 -10.12 -1.51 3.38
CA ASN A 38 -10.80 -2.62 4.04
C ASN A 38 -11.39 -2.22 5.40
N ARG A 39 -10.78 -1.25 6.09
CA ARG A 39 -11.26 -0.72 7.38
C ARG A 39 -12.17 0.50 7.27
N LYS A 40 -12.56 0.89 6.06
CA LYS A 40 -13.41 2.06 5.87
C LYS A 40 -14.75 1.88 6.59
N GLN A 41 -15.27 2.97 7.15
CA GLN A 41 -16.56 3.01 7.85
C GLN A 41 -17.43 4.12 7.25
N ASP A 42 -18.75 3.93 7.29
CA ASP A 42 -19.69 4.94 6.79
C ASP A 42 -19.76 6.14 7.75
N ILE A 43 -19.69 7.35 7.21
CA ILE A 43 -19.70 8.58 8.03
C ILE A 43 -21.01 8.74 8.78
N ARG A 44 -22.16 8.41 8.17
CA ARG A 44 -23.47 8.54 8.82
C ARG A 44 -23.60 7.53 9.95
N GLU A 45 -23.10 6.31 9.76
CA GLU A 45 -23.04 5.31 10.82
C GLU A 45 -22.21 5.82 12.01
N LEU A 46 -21.02 6.38 11.76
CA LEU A 46 -20.17 6.97 12.80
C LEU A 46 -20.81 8.18 13.50
N LEU A 47 -21.53 9.04 12.77
CA LEU A 47 -22.23 10.17 13.36
C LEU A 47 -23.38 9.73 14.28
N ASN A 48 -24.05 8.63 13.93
CA ASN A 48 -25.17 8.07 14.69
C ASN A 48 -24.73 7.17 15.85
N SER A 49 -23.50 6.63 15.82
CA SER A 49 -22.98 5.76 16.87
C SER A 49 -22.79 6.51 18.20
N PRO A 50 -23.27 5.98 19.34
CA PRO A 50 -23.05 6.58 20.65
C PRO A 50 -21.59 6.49 21.12
N GLU A 51 -20.82 5.55 20.59
CA GLU A 51 -19.41 5.28 20.94
C GLU A 51 -18.44 6.28 20.27
N THR A 52 -18.88 6.98 19.22
CA THR A 52 -18.02 7.90 18.48
C THR A 52 -17.82 9.21 19.26
N SER A 53 -16.56 9.59 19.48
CA SER A 53 -16.21 10.77 20.28
C SER A 53 -16.82 12.06 19.68
N PRO A 54 -17.21 13.03 20.53
CA PRO A 54 -17.77 14.29 20.04
C PRO A 54 -16.84 15.05 19.10
N GLU A 55 -15.53 15.04 19.36
CA GLU A 55 -14.52 15.68 18.51
C GLU A 55 -14.48 15.05 17.11
N LEU A 56 -14.51 13.71 17.03
CA LEU A 56 -14.53 13.01 15.75
C LEU A 56 -15.84 13.30 14.99
N LYS A 57 -16.99 13.31 15.68
CA LYS A 57 -18.26 13.70 15.07
C LYS A 57 -18.24 15.14 14.54
N GLN A 58 -17.58 16.06 15.23
CA GLN A 58 -17.44 17.44 14.77
C GLN A 58 -16.63 17.51 13.47
N LYS A 59 -15.48 16.83 13.40
CA LYS A 59 -14.64 16.77 12.19
C LYS A 59 -15.37 16.12 11.01
N LEU A 60 -16.08 15.02 11.25
CA LEU A 60 -16.83 14.29 10.23
C LEU A 60 -18.03 15.05 9.66
N LYS A 61 -18.54 16.08 10.36
CA LYS A 61 -19.60 16.95 9.83
C LYS A 61 -19.09 18.02 8.85
N LEU A 62 -17.78 18.20 8.76
CA LEU A 62 -17.15 19.20 7.87
C LEU A 62 -16.88 18.67 6.46
N VAL A 63 -17.06 17.36 6.24
CA VAL A 63 -16.78 16.65 4.98
C VAL A 63 -18.06 16.20 4.29
#